data_AF-A0A819YMJ8-F1
#
_entry.id   AF-A0A819YMJ8-F1
#
_cell.length_a   1.000
_cell.length_b   1.000
_cell.length_c   1.000
_cell.angle_alpha   90.00
_cell.angle_beta   90.00
_cell.angle_gamma   90.00
#
_symmetry.space_group_name_H-M   'P 1'
#
loop_
_entity.id
_entity.type
_entity.pdbx_description
1 polymer ?
#
loop_
_entity_poly.entity_id
_entity_poly.type
_entity_poly.pdbx_seq_one_letter_code
_entity_poly.pdbx_strand_id
1 'polypeptide(L)'
;MFKELKNLATQLNRTFEPARILTDYEPSIIRAISAEFPNTTHSGCYFHLTQAIYRRVQNLGLAKNYIEDIDIRTCVRKLMALALLPLDKVQFAFDDLRTNLSQNTTQTLYQLLLYFDNQWIKNTLLALWNVHGYSHRTNNICEGFHNRLNQRLQRSHPNIWSFIKCLQSEEAKFRHTLLQINAGAQGRSKTAATTAIQQRINTLNECYTNNEIDLNALLDGLSLTVAKQSK
;
A
#
# COMPACT_ATOMS: atom_id res chain seq x y z
N MET A 1 10.59 -19.83 -1.92
CA MET A 1 9.18 -19.59 -2.28
C MET A 1 9.04 -19.11 -3.71
N PHE A 2 9.56 -17.93 -4.07
CA PHE A 2 9.43 -17.38 -5.43
C PHE A 2 9.96 -18.30 -6.54
N LYS A 3 11.13 -18.91 -6.32
CA LYS A 3 11.68 -19.96 -7.19
C LYS A 3 10.72 -21.14 -7.38
N GLU A 4 10.10 -21.62 -6.30
CA GLU A 4 9.15 -22.74 -6.36
C GLU A 4 7.87 -22.39 -7.15
N LEU A 5 7.41 -21.14 -7.08
CA LEU A 5 6.29 -20.67 -7.91
C LEU A 5 6.64 -20.71 -9.39
N LYS A 6 7.87 -20.31 -9.76
CA LYS A 6 8.37 -20.43 -11.13
C LYS A 6 8.46 -21.89 -11.57
N ASN A 7 9.06 -22.75 -10.75
CA ASN A 7 9.18 -24.18 -11.02
C ASN A 7 7.80 -24.81 -11.28
N LEU A 8 6.82 -24.50 -10.44
CA LEU A 8 5.46 -24.99 -10.59
C LEU A 8 4.80 -24.48 -11.87
N ALA A 9 4.98 -23.20 -12.22
CA ALA A 9 4.47 -22.66 -13.47
C ALA A 9 5.08 -23.39 -14.68
N THR A 10 6.39 -23.63 -14.67
CA THR A 10 7.09 -24.39 -15.72
C THR A 10 6.55 -25.82 -15.82
N GLN A 11 6.33 -26.51 -14.69
CA GLN A 11 5.72 -27.85 -14.66
C GLN A 11 4.31 -27.88 -15.28
N LEU A 12 3.57 -26.77 -15.17
CA LEU A 12 2.25 -26.59 -15.76
C LEU A 12 2.29 -26.05 -17.20
N ASN A 13 3.46 -25.99 -17.83
CA ASN A 13 3.68 -25.38 -19.15
C ASN A 13 3.17 -23.93 -19.24
N ARG A 14 3.38 -23.15 -18.16
CA ARG A 14 3.03 -21.73 -18.06
C ARG A 14 4.29 -20.91 -17.79
N THR A 15 4.33 -19.71 -18.36
CA THR A 15 5.30 -18.69 -17.98
C THR A 15 4.71 -17.85 -16.85
N PHE A 16 5.45 -17.70 -15.76
CA PHE A 16 5.06 -16.83 -14.63
C PHE A 16 5.99 -15.63 -14.56
N GLU A 17 5.58 -14.55 -15.22
CA GLU A 17 6.28 -13.26 -15.26
C GLU A 17 5.30 -12.13 -14.93
N PRO A 18 5.04 -11.89 -13.64
CA PRO A 18 4.14 -10.81 -13.25
C PRO A 18 4.76 -9.46 -13.63
N ALA A 19 3.96 -8.56 -14.21
CA ALA A 19 4.41 -7.20 -14.51
C ALA A 19 4.74 -6.40 -13.22
N ARG A 20 4.05 -6.71 -12.12
CA ARG A 20 4.25 -6.08 -10.83
C ARG A 20 4.03 -7.06 -9.68
N ILE A 21 4.88 -6.98 -8.66
CA ILE A 21 4.69 -7.68 -7.37
C ILE A 21 4.51 -6.64 -6.27
N LEU A 22 3.46 -6.80 -5.47
CA LEU A 22 3.18 -5.94 -4.32
C LEU A 22 3.41 -6.72 -3.02
N THR A 23 4.27 -6.21 -2.15
CA THR A 23 4.55 -6.80 -0.82
C THR A 23 4.65 -5.72 0.25
N ASP A 24 4.86 -6.11 1.50
CA ASP A 24 5.40 -5.18 2.50
C ASP A 24 6.87 -4.83 2.19
N TYR A 25 7.50 -4.09 3.11
CA TYR A 25 8.86 -3.57 2.97
C TYR A 25 9.93 -4.49 3.59
N GLU A 26 9.68 -5.80 3.73
CA GLU A 26 10.66 -6.72 4.31
C GLU A 26 11.89 -6.89 3.39
N PRO A 27 13.12 -6.58 3.84
CA PRO A 27 14.32 -6.64 2.98
C PRO A 27 14.61 -8.02 2.39
N SER A 28 14.25 -9.09 3.09
CA SER A 28 14.40 -10.48 2.63
C SER A 28 13.53 -10.75 1.39
N ILE A 29 12.28 -10.27 1.41
CA ILE A 29 11.31 -10.40 0.33
C ILE A 29 11.76 -9.58 -0.88
N ILE A 30 12.19 -8.33 -0.67
CA ILE A 30 12.71 -7.45 -1.73
C ILE A 30 13.86 -8.15 -2.47
N ARG A 31 14.86 -8.64 -1.72
CA ARG A 31 16.01 -9.35 -2.31
C ARG A 31 15.60 -10.60 -3.08
N ALA A 32 14.66 -11.37 -2.54
CA ALA A 32 14.19 -12.59 -3.19
C ALA A 32 13.41 -12.28 -4.49
N ILE A 33 12.62 -11.19 -4.53
CA ILE A 33 11.95 -10.74 -5.75
C ILE A 33 12.98 -10.27 -6.78
N SER A 34 13.97 -9.46 -6.39
CA SER A 34 15.00 -8.99 -7.33
C SER A 34 15.82 -10.14 -7.92
N ALA A 35 16.12 -11.17 -7.13
CA ALA A 35 16.86 -12.34 -7.60
C ALA A 35 16.03 -13.22 -8.55
N GLU A 36 14.76 -13.46 -8.22
CA GLU A 36 13.93 -14.38 -8.98
C GLU A 36 13.19 -13.70 -10.13
N PHE A 37 12.82 -12.42 -10.02
CA PHE A 37 12.02 -11.66 -10.99
C PHE A 37 12.66 -10.31 -11.34
N PRO A 38 13.84 -10.30 -12.01
CA PRO A 38 14.60 -9.07 -12.27
C PRO A 38 13.87 -8.05 -13.16
N ASN A 39 12.93 -8.52 -14.00
CA ASN A 39 12.17 -7.67 -14.93
C ASN A 39 10.81 -7.22 -14.36
N THR A 40 10.47 -7.63 -13.14
CA THR A 40 9.19 -7.29 -12.51
C THR A 40 9.32 -6.03 -11.70
N THR A 41 8.36 -5.10 -11.84
CA THR A 41 8.30 -3.93 -10.97
C THR A 41 7.93 -4.36 -9.55
N HIS A 42 8.83 -4.13 -8.60
CA HIS A 42 8.50 -4.29 -7.18
C HIS A 42 7.85 -3.02 -6.63
N SER A 43 6.76 -3.19 -5.86
CA SER A 43 6.06 -2.09 -5.23
C SER A 43 5.70 -2.42 -3.79
N GLY A 44 5.99 -1.49 -2.89
CA GLY A 44 5.63 -1.54 -1.49
C GLY A 44 4.14 -1.29 -1.28
N CYS A 45 3.60 -1.93 -0.26
CA CYS A 45 2.20 -1.78 0.12
C CYS A 45 1.94 -0.39 0.70
N TYR A 46 1.00 0.34 0.09
CA TYR A 46 0.60 1.69 0.53
C TYR A 46 0.07 1.70 1.97
N PHE A 47 -0.67 0.66 2.37
CA PHE A 47 -1.16 0.54 3.75
C PHE A 47 0.00 0.48 4.76
N HIS A 48 1.06 -0.26 4.45
CA HIS A 48 2.23 -0.36 5.32
C HIS A 48 3.00 0.97 5.41
N LEU A 49 3.09 1.71 4.30
CA LEU A 49 3.62 3.08 4.30
C LEU A 49 2.81 3.99 5.22
N THR A 50 1.49 4.07 5.03
CA THR A 50 0.63 4.92 5.87
C THR A 50 0.68 4.52 7.34
N GLN A 51 0.78 3.22 7.61
CA GLN A 51 0.88 2.72 8.97
C GLN A 51 2.24 3.04 9.61
N ALA A 52 3.35 2.99 8.87
CA ALA A 52 4.67 3.38 9.37
C ALA A 52 4.72 4.87 9.74
N ILE A 53 4.14 5.72 8.89
CA ILE A 53 3.99 7.16 9.16
C ILE A 53 3.14 7.37 10.42
N TYR A 54 1.99 6.70 10.54
CA TYR A 54 1.14 6.84 11.72
C TYR A 54 1.79 6.31 13.01
N ARG A 55 2.54 5.19 12.93
CA ARG A 55 3.35 4.72 14.07
C ARG A 55 4.37 5.78 14.51
N ARG A 56 4.98 6.51 13.57
CA ARG A 56 5.86 7.62 13.92
C ARG A 56 5.11 8.77 14.59
N VAL A 57 3.92 9.12 14.11
CA VAL A 57 3.02 10.10 14.76
C VAL A 57 2.73 9.70 16.21
N GLN A 58 2.42 8.42 16.47
CA GLN A 58 2.20 7.90 17.82
C GLN A 58 3.46 8.00 18.69
N ASN A 59 4.61 7.58 18.18
CA ASN A 59 5.90 7.64 18.90
C ASN A 59 6.33 9.06 19.27
N LEU A 60 5.87 10.07 18.51
CA LEU A 60 6.12 11.49 18.77
C LEU A 60 5.07 12.13 19.69
N GLY A 61 4.10 11.36 20.21
CA GLY A 61 3.02 11.87 21.06
C GLY A 61 1.93 12.64 20.31
N LEU A 62 1.95 12.65 18.98
CA LEU A 62 1.04 13.43 18.13
C LEU A 62 -0.30 12.72 17.85
N ALA A 63 -0.57 11.56 18.46
CA ALA A 63 -1.79 10.79 18.20
C ALA A 63 -3.07 11.58 18.54
N LYS A 64 -3.07 12.29 19.68
CA LYS A 64 -4.19 13.15 20.09
C LYS A 64 -4.33 14.34 19.14
N ASN A 65 -3.22 15.02 18.81
CA ASN A 65 -3.21 16.11 17.85
C ASN A 65 -3.72 15.70 16.46
N TYR A 66 -3.36 14.52 15.98
CA TYR A 66 -3.88 14.00 14.70
C TYR A 66 -5.43 13.86 14.69
N ILE A 67 -6.05 13.71 15.87
CA ILE A 67 -7.51 13.61 16.02
C ILE A 67 -8.15 14.99 16.21
N GLU A 68 -7.51 15.90 16.93
CA GLU A 68 -8.10 17.17 17.38
C GLU A 68 -7.69 18.37 16.52
N ASP A 69 -6.46 18.38 16.01
CA ASP A 69 -5.84 19.47 15.27
C ASP A 69 -5.97 19.22 13.76
N ILE A 70 -6.63 20.14 13.06
CA ILE A 70 -6.88 20.04 11.62
C ILE A 70 -5.59 20.18 10.80
N ASP A 71 -4.65 21.01 11.22
CA ASP A 71 -3.42 21.31 10.49
C ASP A 71 -2.44 20.16 10.60
N ILE A 72 -2.25 19.62 11.81
CA ILE A 72 -1.42 18.43 12.03
C ILE A 72 -1.98 17.23 11.27
N ARG A 73 -3.30 17.02 11.34
CA ARG A 73 -3.96 15.95 10.58
C ARG A 73 -3.77 16.12 9.09
N THR A 74 -3.94 17.34 8.57
CA THR A 74 -3.78 17.64 7.15
C THR A 74 -2.35 17.39 6.71
N CYS A 75 -1.35 17.87 7.47
CA CYS A 75 0.06 17.59 7.19
C CYS A 75 0.36 16.09 7.13
N VAL A 76 -0.07 15.33 8.13
CA VAL A 76 0.13 13.87 8.17
C VAL A 76 -0.52 13.19 6.96
N ARG A 77 -1.72 13.62 6.57
CA ARG A 77 -2.42 13.08 5.40
C ARG A 77 -1.74 13.47 4.09
N LYS A 78 -1.17 14.67 3.98
CA LYS A 78 -0.36 15.08 2.83
C LYS A 78 0.89 14.21 2.70
N LEU A 79 1.60 13.94 3.79
CA LEU A 79 2.76 13.02 3.79
C LEU A 79 2.38 11.62 3.27
N MET A 80 1.22 11.10 3.68
CA MET A 80 0.72 9.83 3.15
C MET A 80 0.34 9.93 1.66
N ALA A 81 -0.28 11.05 1.26
CA ALA A 81 -0.72 11.28 -0.11
C ALA A 81 0.41 11.54 -1.12
N LEU A 82 1.63 11.83 -0.68
CA LEU A 82 2.80 11.92 -1.56
C LEU A 82 2.99 10.66 -2.41
N ALA A 83 2.58 9.49 -1.90
CA ALA A 83 2.66 8.24 -2.66
C ALA A 83 1.70 8.17 -3.85
N LEU A 84 0.71 9.07 -3.91
CA LEU A 84 -0.31 9.13 -4.95
C LEU A 84 0.00 10.19 -6.01
N LEU A 85 1.04 11.02 -5.81
CA LEU A 85 1.48 12.01 -6.78
C LEU A 85 2.30 11.39 -7.91
N PRO A 86 2.33 12.01 -9.11
CA PRO A 86 3.31 11.66 -10.13
C PRO A 86 4.73 11.65 -9.54
N LEU A 87 5.51 10.63 -9.90
CA LEU A 87 6.79 10.33 -9.25
C LEU A 87 7.77 11.52 -9.27
N ASP A 88 7.79 12.25 -10.39
CA ASP A 88 8.64 13.43 -10.62
C ASP A 88 8.22 14.65 -9.79
N LYS A 89 7.02 14.66 -9.22
CA LYS A 89 6.50 15.77 -8.39
C LYS A 89 6.70 15.54 -6.89
N VAL A 90 7.01 14.31 -6.48
CA VAL A 90 7.10 13.93 -5.06
C VAL A 90 8.11 14.77 -4.29
N GLN A 91 9.33 14.92 -4.83
CA GLN A 91 10.41 15.66 -4.16
C GLN A 91 10.02 17.13 -3.95
N PHE A 92 9.57 17.78 -5.03
CA PHE A 92 9.15 19.18 -4.99
C PHE A 92 7.99 19.40 -4.00
N ALA A 93 6.96 18.56 -4.05
CA ALA A 93 5.82 18.66 -3.14
C ALA A 93 6.21 18.47 -1.66
N PHE A 94 7.18 17.58 -1.39
CA PHE A 94 7.70 17.41 -0.03
C PHE A 94 8.50 18.63 0.44
N ASP A 95 9.35 19.19 -0.42
CA ASP A 95 10.15 20.38 -0.09
C ASP A 95 9.27 21.62 0.12
N ASP A 96 8.23 21.80 -0.68
CA ASP A 96 7.24 22.87 -0.50
C ASP A 96 6.47 22.70 0.82
N LEU A 97 6.01 21.49 1.12
CA LEU A 97 5.35 21.16 2.39
C LEU A 97 6.25 21.46 3.59
N ARG A 98 7.53 21.11 3.52
CA ARG A 98 8.50 21.39 4.59
C ARG A 98 8.74 22.89 4.77
N THR A 99 8.81 23.64 3.66
CA THR A 99 9.04 25.08 3.67
C THR A 99 7.84 25.82 4.29
N ASN A 100 6.62 25.49 3.88
CA ASN A 100 5.39 26.11 4.38
C ASN A 100 5.17 25.85 5.88
N LEU A 101 5.69 24.74 6.40
CA LEU A 101 5.60 24.39 7.82
C LEU A 101 6.68 25.07 8.68
N SER A 102 7.81 25.47 8.09
CA SER A 102 8.98 25.99 8.85
C SER A 102 8.73 27.26 9.66
N GLN A 103 7.63 27.99 9.41
CA GLN A 103 7.36 29.27 10.07
C GLN A 103 6.55 29.17 11.37
N ASN A 104 5.81 28.08 11.61
CA ASN A 104 4.88 27.95 12.77
C ASN A 104 4.79 26.53 13.36
N THR A 105 5.77 25.67 13.09
CA THR A 105 5.68 24.23 13.42
C THR A 105 6.22 23.91 14.81
N THR A 106 5.48 23.09 15.55
CA THR A 106 5.96 22.49 16.81
C THR A 106 7.18 21.60 16.56
N GLN A 107 8.09 21.52 17.53
CA GLN A 107 9.28 20.67 17.44
C GLN A 107 8.95 19.22 17.06
N THR A 108 7.83 18.67 17.54
CA THR A 108 7.39 17.31 17.25
C THR A 108 6.99 17.11 15.79
N LEU A 109 6.32 18.07 15.16
CA LEU A 109 5.98 17.97 13.75
C LEU A 109 7.22 18.13 12.85
N TYR A 110 8.19 18.96 13.24
CA TYR A 110 9.49 19.00 12.56
C TYR A 110 10.22 17.64 12.62
N GLN A 111 10.18 16.95 13.78
CA GLN A 111 10.74 15.59 13.92
C GLN A 111 10.03 14.55 13.04
N LEU A 112 8.73 14.74 12.73
CA LEU A 112 8.02 13.90 11.78
C LEU A 112 8.50 14.13 10.34
N LEU A 113 8.67 15.39 9.94
CA LEU A 113 9.20 15.74 8.61
C LEU A 113 10.62 15.23 8.41
N LEU A 114 11.49 15.38 9.42
CA LEU A 114 12.84 14.83 9.39
C LEU A 114 12.86 13.31 9.26
N TYR A 115 11.96 12.62 9.99
CA TYR A 115 11.80 11.19 9.83
C TYR A 115 11.38 10.83 8.40
N PHE A 116 10.42 11.57 7.83
CA PHE A 116 9.94 11.29 6.47
C PHE A 116 11.02 11.51 5.43
N ASP A 117 11.76 12.63 5.52
CA ASP A 117 12.89 12.95 4.64
C ASP A 117 13.94 11.83 4.68
N ASN A 118 14.42 11.47 5.88
CA ASN A 118 15.46 10.46 6.01
C ASN A 118 14.96 9.08 5.57
N GLN A 119 13.78 8.65 6.00
CA GLN A 119 13.32 7.29 5.73
C GLN A 119 12.80 7.11 4.30
N TRP A 120 11.93 7.99 3.82
CA TRP A 120 11.14 7.78 2.61
C TRP A 120 11.66 8.56 1.40
N ILE A 121 12.29 9.71 1.60
CA ILE A 121 12.88 10.50 0.50
C ILE A 121 14.31 10.01 0.19
N LYS A 122 15.15 9.84 1.23
CA LYS A 122 16.59 9.53 1.06
C LYS A 122 16.92 8.04 1.07
N ASN A 123 16.44 7.31 2.08
CA ASN A 123 16.88 5.93 2.34
C ASN A 123 16.02 4.85 1.67
N THR A 124 14.88 5.21 1.09
CA THR A 124 13.99 4.28 0.37
C THR A 124 13.79 4.78 -1.05
N LEU A 125 13.91 3.88 -2.03
CA LEU A 125 13.67 4.22 -3.44
C LEU A 125 12.25 4.77 -3.62
N LEU A 126 12.10 5.96 -4.19
CA LEU A 126 10.78 6.59 -4.37
C LEU A 126 9.81 5.71 -5.17
N ALA A 127 10.31 5.08 -6.24
CA ALA A 127 9.51 4.19 -7.09
C ALA A 127 8.98 2.96 -6.34
N LEU A 128 9.60 2.56 -5.22
CA LEU A 128 9.14 1.43 -4.43
C LEU A 128 7.81 1.75 -3.72
N TRP A 129 7.73 2.91 -3.05
CA TRP A 129 6.56 3.26 -2.23
C TRP A 129 5.55 4.16 -2.95
N ASN A 130 5.94 4.77 -4.08
CA ASN A 130 5.02 5.48 -4.94
C ASN A 130 4.04 4.51 -5.61
N VAL A 131 2.77 4.84 -5.55
CA VAL A 131 1.65 4.03 -6.04
C VAL A 131 0.73 4.81 -6.98
N HIS A 132 1.24 5.89 -7.56
CA HIS A 132 0.53 6.69 -8.56
C HIS A 132 0.13 5.84 -9.76
N GLY A 133 -1.08 6.08 -10.29
CA GLY A 133 -1.64 5.32 -11.41
C GLY A 133 -2.08 3.88 -11.09
N TYR A 134 -1.72 3.31 -9.93
CA TYR A 134 -2.12 1.94 -9.59
C TYR A 134 -3.47 1.87 -8.87
N SER A 135 -4.37 1.02 -9.35
CA SER A 135 -5.68 0.75 -8.73
C SER A 135 -5.64 -0.31 -7.62
N HIS A 136 -4.54 -1.05 -7.51
CA HIS A 136 -4.26 -2.04 -6.47
C HIS A 136 -3.01 -1.61 -5.69
N ARG A 137 -3.22 -1.10 -4.47
CA ARG A 137 -2.18 -0.45 -3.67
C ARG A 137 -1.92 -1.13 -2.32
N THR A 138 -2.75 -2.09 -1.94
CA THR A 138 -2.67 -2.76 -0.63
C THR A 138 -2.57 -4.27 -0.79
N ASN A 139 -2.01 -4.94 0.21
CA ASN A 139 -1.91 -6.39 0.30
C ASN A 139 -3.12 -7.02 1.01
N ASN A 140 -4.29 -6.35 1.00
CA ASN A 140 -5.51 -6.81 1.68
C ASN A 140 -5.94 -8.23 1.28
N ILE A 141 -5.60 -8.66 0.06
CA ILE A 141 -5.87 -10.04 -0.41
C ILE A 141 -5.08 -11.05 0.44
N CYS A 142 -3.78 -10.79 0.66
CA CYS A 142 -2.92 -11.62 1.50
C CYS A 142 -3.37 -11.57 2.96
N GLU A 143 -3.68 -10.39 3.49
CA GLU A 143 -4.18 -10.24 4.86
C GLU A 143 -5.53 -10.95 5.06
N GLY A 144 -6.44 -10.84 4.09
CA GLY A 144 -7.71 -11.55 4.10
C GLY A 144 -7.54 -13.07 4.07
N PHE A 145 -6.58 -13.56 3.28
CA PHE A 145 -6.21 -14.98 3.26
C PHE A 145 -5.66 -15.44 4.61
N HIS A 146 -4.72 -14.69 5.20
CA HIS A 146 -4.15 -14.99 6.52
C HIS A 146 -5.23 -14.99 7.62
N ASN A 147 -6.12 -14.00 7.62
CA ASN A 147 -7.22 -13.92 8.58
C ASN A 147 -8.16 -15.13 8.46
N ARG A 148 -8.50 -15.53 7.23
CA ARG A 148 -9.33 -16.71 6.98
C ARG A 148 -8.66 -17.98 7.47
N LEU A 149 -7.36 -18.15 7.23
CA LEU A 149 -6.60 -19.28 7.76
C LEU A 149 -6.61 -19.30 9.29
N ASN A 150 -6.31 -18.17 9.93
CA ASN A 150 -6.27 -18.06 11.39
C ASN A 150 -7.63 -18.36 12.02
N GLN A 151 -8.73 -17.86 11.44
CA GLN A 151 -10.09 -18.16 11.89
C GLN A 151 -10.46 -19.64 11.73
N ARG A 152 -9.94 -20.33 10.71
CA ARG A 152 -10.18 -21.77 10.51
C ARG A 152 -9.34 -22.63 11.45
N LEU A 153 -8.12 -22.22 11.73
CA LEU A 153 -7.19 -22.96 12.60
C LEU A 153 -7.52 -22.75 14.10
N GLN A 154 -8.12 -21.60 14.46
CA GLN A 154 -8.56 -21.22 15.81
C GLN A 154 -7.49 -21.38 16.90
N ARG A 155 -6.22 -21.43 16.51
CA ARG A 155 -5.07 -21.69 17.39
C ARG A 155 -3.85 -20.97 16.84
N SER A 156 -3.05 -20.37 17.72
CA SER A 156 -1.82 -19.66 17.36
C SER A 156 -0.73 -20.61 16.83
N HIS A 157 -0.71 -21.86 17.32
CA HIS A 157 0.28 -22.87 16.96
C HIS A 157 -0.40 -24.20 16.61
N PRO A 158 -1.02 -24.32 15.42
CA PRO A 158 -1.59 -25.58 14.96
C PRO A 158 -0.49 -26.61 14.70
N ASN A 159 -0.77 -27.89 14.97
CA ASN A 159 0.14 -28.95 14.54
C ASN A 159 0.15 -29.07 13.01
N ILE A 160 1.21 -29.67 12.48
CA ILE A 160 1.44 -29.78 11.03
C ILE A 160 0.27 -30.46 10.28
N TRP A 161 -0.36 -31.46 10.89
CA TRP A 161 -1.48 -32.19 10.27
C TRP A 161 -2.74 -31.33 10.16
N SER A 162 -3.08 -30.61 11.23
CA SER A 162 -4.19 -29.66 11.22
C SER A 162 -3.95 -28.53 10.21
N PHE A 163 -2.70 -28.06 10.11
CA PHE A 163 -2.32 -27.06 9.12
C PHE A 163 -2.47 -27.57 7.68
N ILE A 164 -1.94 -28.76 7.36
CA ILE A 164 -2.08 -29.37 6.03
C ILE A 164 -3.55 -29.57 5.65
N LYS A 165 -4.38 -30.10 6.57
CA LYS A 165 -5.81 -30.27 6.32
C LYS A 165 -6.50 -28.93 6.03
N CYS A 166 -6.10 -27.86 6.72
CA CYS A 166 -6.61 -26.52 6.46
C CYS A 166 -6.24 -26.06 5.04
N LEU A 167 -4.98 -26.22 4.63
CA LEU A 167 -4.52 -25.87 3.28
C LEU A 167 -5.23 -26.67 2.19
N GLN A 168 -5.41 -27.98 2.38
CA GLN A 168 -6.17 -28.83 1.45
C GLN A 168 -7.62 -28.36 1.30
N SER A 169 -8.27 -27.97 2.40
CA SER A 169 -9.62 -27.41 2.37
C SER A 169 -9.69 -26.06 1.66
N GLU A 170 -8.67 -25.22 1.80
CA GLU A 170 -8.57 -23.94 1.08
C GLU A 170 -8.35 -24.15 -0.42
N GLU A 171 -7.48 -25.09 -0.79
CA GLU A 171 -7.21 -25.48 -2.18
C GLU A 171 -8.49 -25.97 -2.88
N ALA A 172 -9.24 -26.85 -2.23
CA ALA A 172 -10.51 -27.36 -2.75
C ALA A 172 -11.53 -26.24 -3.00
N LYS A 173 -11.59 -25.23 -2.12
CA LYS A 173 -12.45 -24.05 -2.31
C LYS A 173 -12.00 -23.20 -3.49
N PHE A 174 -10.69 -22.97 -3.65
CA PHE A 174 -10.16 -22.23 -4.79
C PHE A 174 -10.48 -22.92 -6.10
N ARG A 175 -10.35 -24.25 -6.18
CA ARG A 175 -10.77 -25.03 -7.36
C ARG A 175 -12.25 -24.83 -7.66
N HIS A 176 -13.12 -24.90 -6.64
CA HIS A 176 -14.55 -24.69 -6.83
C HIS A 176 -14.86 -23.27 -7.33
N THR A 177 -14.23 -22.24 -6.76
CA THR A 177 -14.39 -20.85 -7.24
C THR A 177 -13.90 -20.70 -8.68
N LEU A 178 -12.79 -21.33 -9.05
CA LEU A 178 -12.28 -21.30 -10.43
C LEU A 178 -13.27 -21.96 -11.41
N LEU A 179 -13.85 -23.11 -11.05
CA LEU A 179 -14.88 -23.77 -11.86
C LEU A 179 -16.11 -22.88 -12.04
N GLN A 180 -16.58 -22.20 -10.99
CA GLN A 180 -17.69 -21.26 -11.08
C GLN A 180 -17.37 -20.10 -12.02
N ILE A 181 -16.17 -19.51 -11.92
CA ILE A 181 -15.74 -18.41 -12.79
C ILE A 181 -15.67 -18.90 -14.25
N ASN A 182 -15.10 -20.09 -14.50
CA ASN A 182 -15.05 -20.68 -15.83
C ASN A 182 -16.46 -20.98 -16.40
N ALA A 183 -17.44 -21.22 -15.53
CA ALA A 183 -18.85 -21.38 -15.89
C ALA A 183 -19.61 -20.04 -16.04
N GLY A 184 -18.93 -18.90 -15.94
CA GLY A 184 -19.50 -17.56 -16.16
C GLY A 184 -19.92 -16.82 -14.88
N ALA A 185 -19.64 -17.34 -13.69
CA ALA A 185 -19.89 -16.61 -12.46
C ALA A 185 -18.97 -15.39 -12.37
N GLN A 186 -19.51 -14.26 -11.90
CA GLN A 186 -18.71 -13.07 -11.66
C GLN A 186 -17.83 -13.25 -10.41
N GLY A 187 -16.58 -12.80 -10.51
CA GLY A 187 -15.67 -12.72 -9.39
C GLY A 187 -16.11 -11.68 -8.35
N ARG A 188 -15.40 -11.65 -7.21
CA ARG A 188 -15.67 -10.67 -6.16
C ARG A 188 -15.38 -9.25 -6.64
N SER A 189 -16.38 -8.37 -6.61
CA SER A 189 -16.22 -6.96 -6.97
C SER A 189 -15.62 -6.13 -5.83
N LYS A 190 -15.00 -4.99 -6.19
CA LYS A 190 -14.59 -3.97 -5.21
C LYS A 190 -15.84 -3.36 -4.56
N THR A 191 -15.74 -2.96 -3.30
CA THR A 191 -16.84 -2.28 -2.62
C THR A 191 -17.08 -0.90 -3.24
N ALA A 192 -18.32 -0.40 -3.15
CA ALA A 192 -18.68 0.92 -3.66
C ALA A 192 -17.76 2.04 -3.10
N ALA A 193 -17.40 1.95 -1.81
CA ALA A 193 -16.49 2.91 -1.17
C ALA A 193 -15.08 2.88 -1.78
N THR A 194 -14.51 1.69 -2.02
CA THR A 194 -13.19 1.57 -2.67
C THR A 194 -13.23 2.09 -4.11
N THR A 195 -14.32 1.82 -4.83
CA THR A 195 -14.52 2.33 -6.19
C THR A 195 -14.62 3.85 -6.21
N ALA A 196 -15.39 4.46 -5.30
CA ALA A 196 -15.53 5.91 -5.20
C ALA A 196 -14.20 6.60 -4.87
N ILE A 197 -13.40 6.03 -3.95
CA ILE A 197 -12.05 6.55 -3.65
C ILE A 197 -11.16 6.48 -4.90
N GLN A 198 -11.20 5.37 -5.64
CA GLN A 198 -10.41 5.24 -6.86
C GLN A 198 -10.83 6.25 -7.93
N GLN A 199 -12.13 6.44 -8.13
CA GLN A 199 -12.66 7.43 -9.06
C GLN A 199 -12.18 8.83 -8.68
N ARG A 200 -12.27 9.22 -7.40
CA ARG A 200 -11.79 10.51 -6.93
C ARG A 200 -10.30 10.74 -7.20
N ILE A 201 -9.46 9.72 -6.94
CA ILE A 201 -8.02 9.79 -7.25
C ILE A 201 -7.80 9.98 -8.76
N ASN A 202 -8.52 9.25 -9.59
CA ASN A 202 -8.41 9.36 -11.05
C ASN A 202 -8.83 10.75 -11.53
N THR A 203 -9.99 11.25 -11.09
CA THR A 203 -10.48 12.60 -11.45
C THR A 203 -9.49 13.68 -11.05
N LEU A 204 -8.90 13.62 -9.85
CA LEU A 204 -7.90 14.60 -9.43
C LEU A 204 -6.64 14.57 -10.32
N ASN A 205 -6.18 13.37 -10.70
CA ASN A 205 -5.04 13.24 -11.61
C ASN A 205 -5.37 13.74 -13.04
N GLU A 206 -6.60 13.51 -13.51
CA GLU A 206 -7.08 14.02 -14.80
C GLU A 206 -7.14 15.55 -14.80
N CYS A 207 -7.76 16.16 -13.78
CA CYS A 207 -7.79 17.61 -13.61
C CYS A 207 -6.37 18.20 -13.58
N TYR A 208 -5.43 17.56 -12.87
CA TYR A 208 -4.03 18.00 -12.84
C TYR A 208 -3.36 17.90 -14.21
N THR A 209 -3.58 16.79 -14.93
CA THR A 209 -3.03 16.57 -16.28
C THR A 209 -3.57 17.59 -17.28
N ASN A 210 -4.83 18.00 -17.12
CA ASN A 210 -5.49 19.03 -17.92
C ASN A 210 -5.14 20.46 -17.50
N ASN A 211 -4.29 20.65 -16.49
CA ASN A 211 -3.94 21.95 -15.89
C ASN A 211 -5.15 22.72 -15.29
N GLU A 212 -6.19 22.00 -14.87
CA GLU A 212 -7.36 22.58 -14.19
C GLU A 212 -7.08 22.88 -12.71
N ILE A 213 -6.13 22.14 -12.12
CA ILE A 213 -5.67 22.31 -10.73
C ILE A 213 -4.14 22.30 -10.70
N ASP A 214 -3.56 23.03 -9.76
CA ASP A 214 -2.11 22.99 -9.51
C ASP A 214 -1.71 21.78 -8.64
N LEU A 215 -0.40 21.64 -8.41
CA LEU A 215 0.15 20.53 -7.62
C LEU A 215 -0.29 20.57 -6.14
N ASN A 216 -0.50 21.77 -5.58
CA ASN A 216 -0.93 21.93 -4.20
C ASN A 216 -2.38 21.52 -4.02
N ALA A 217 -3.26 21.94 -4.92
CA ALA A 217 -4.64 21.51 -5.00
C ALA A 217 -4.77 19.99 -5.24
N LEU A 218 -3.90 19.41 -6.08
CA LEU A 218 -3.82 17.96 -6.26
C LEU A 218 -3.47 17.26 -4.93
N LEU A 219 -2.41 17.70 -4.25
CA LEU A 219 -1.98 17.11 -2.98
C LEU A 219 -3.04 17.26 -1.89
N ASP A 220 -3.69 18.42 -1.80
CA ASP A 220 -4.83 18.67 -0.90
C ASP A 220 -5.97 17.68 -1.17
N GLY A 221 -6.39 17.56 -2.44
CA GLY A 221 -7.44 16.64 -2.86
C GLY A 221 -7.12 15.18 -2.54
N LEU A 222 -5.89 14.74 -2.83
CA LEU A 222 -5.42 13.38 -2.55
C LEU A 222 -5.32 13.11 -1.05
N SER A 223 -4.91 14.08 -0.24
CA SER A 223 -4.86 13.95 1.23
C SER A 223 -6.22 13.56 1.81
N LEU A 224 -7.32 14.05 1.22
CA LEU A 224 -8.68 13.75 1.64
C LEU A 224 -9.13 12.32 1.28
N THR A 225 -8.42 11.64 0.39
CA THR A 225 -8.66 10.23 0.02
C THR A 225 -7.95 9.24 0.94
N VAL A 226 -6.97 9.71 1.72
CA VAL A 226 -6.24 8.89 2.68
C VAL A 226 -7.19 8.44 3.78
N ALA A 227 -7.28 7.13 3.99
CA ALA A 227 -8.09 6.56 5.07
C ALA A 227 -7.58 7.04 6.43
N LYS A 228 -8.52 7.38 7.32
CA LYS A 228 -8.19 7.70 8.72
C LYS A 228 -7.48 6.49 9.34
N GLN A 229 -6.23 6.70 9.76
CA GLN A 229 -5.53 5.70 10.55
C GLN A 229 -6.13 5.71 11.96
N SER A 230 -6.53 4.53 12.44
CA SER A 230 -7.01 4.33 13.81
C SER A 230 -6.42 3.04 14.36
N LYS A 231 -5.60 3.16 15.39
CA LYS A 231 -5.30 2.16 16.40
C LYS A 231 -5.02 2.92 17.69
#